data_AF-A0A7C6ASK3-F1
#
_entry.id   AF-A0A7C6ASK3-F1
#
_cell.length_a   1.000
_cell.length_b   1.000
_cell.length_c   1.000
_cell.angle_alpha   90.00
_cell.angle_beta   90.00
_cell.angle_gamma   90.00
#
_symmetry.space_group_name_H-M   'P 1'
#
loop_
_entity.id
_entity.type
_entity.pdbx_description
1 polymer ?
#
loop_
_entity_poly.entity_id
_entity_poly.type
_entity_poly.pdbx_seq_one_letter_code
_entity_poly.pdbx_strand_id
1 'polypeptide(L)'
;MTRALLELYADLRTAGIEMHVVEGELRLTPAPEPDSALCRRVEELKGELTALLGTSDAESQRPHTERESVRRTVNSGTLIGWITLKDDEELWFITSKFKRQSYLNIRKFVRSPRGEFGPTKKGITVNTDLIPEIMALVRQAEMEIQQ
;
A
#
# COMPACT_ATOMS: atom_id res chain seq x y z
N MET A 1 -12.26 13.60 -9.22
CA MET A 1 -11.02 12.78 -9.24
C MET A 1 -11.30 11.28 -9.29
N THR A 2 -12.15 10.69 -8.42
CA THR A 2 -12.42 9.24 -8.39
C THR A 2 -12.85 8.63 -9.72
N ARG A 3 -13.68 9.32 -10.52
CA ARG A 3 -14.10 8.84 -11.85
C ARG A 3 -12.95 8.79 -12.87
N ALA A 4 -12.12 9.82 -12.94
CA ALA A 4 -11.01 9.89 -13.90
C ALA A 4 -9.93 8.82 -13.61
N LEU A 5 -9.70 8.52 -12.33
CA LEU A 5 -8.83 7.43 -11.88
C LEU A 5 -9.37 6.04 -12.30
N LEU A 6 -10.68 5.83 -12.18
CA LEU A 6 -11.32 4.58 -12.60
C LEU A 6 -11.28 4.39 -14.12
N GLU A 7 -11.48 5.46 -14.89
CA GLU A 7 -11.36 5.46 -16.35
C GLU A 7 -9.93 5.14 -16.78
N LEU A 8 -8.92 5.81 -16.20
CA LEU A 8 -7.51 5.49 -16.46
C LEU A 8 -7.18 4.03 -16.12
N TYR A 9 -7.69 3.53 -14.99
CA TYR A 9 -7.44 2.14 -14.60
C TYR A 9 -8.01 1.13 -15.61
N ALA A 10 -9.19 1.40 -16.18
CA ALA A 10 -9.78 0.57 -17.22
C ALA A 10 -8.96 0.60 -18.52
N ASP A 11 -8.46 1.77 -18.91
CA ASP A 11 -7.61 1.94 -20.09
C ASP A 11 -6.27 1.20 -19.93
N LEU A 12 -5.61 1.37 -18.78
CA LEU A 12 -4.35 0.67 -18.45
C LEU A 12 -4.55 -0.84 -18.47
N ARG A 13 -5.63 -1.34 -17.87
CA ARG A 13 -5.93 -2.78 -17.86
C ARG A 13 -6.18 -3.33 -19.26
N THR A 14 -6.87 -2.58 -20.12
CA THR A 14 -7.11 -2.95 -21.52
C THR A 14 -5.81 -3.01 -22.32
N ALA A 15 -4.85 -2.14 -22.00
CA ALA A 15 -3.51 -2.14 -22.56
C ALA A 15 -2.58 -3.22 -21.96
N GLY A 16 -3.04 -4.04 -21.01
CA GLY A 16 -2.21 -5.02 -20.31
C GLY A 16 -1.17 -4.39 -19.39
N ILE A 17 -1.41 -3.16 -18.92
CA ILE A 17 -0.53 -2.42 -18.02
C ILE A 17 -1.11 -2.45 -16.62
N GLU A 18 -0.31 -2.92 -15.67
CA GLU A 18 -0.63 -2.89 -14.25
C GLU A 18 -0.24 -1.56 -13.62
N MET A 19 -1.12 -1.02 -12.79
CA MET A 19 -0.90 0.21 -12.04
C MET A 19 -0.64 -0.13 -10.57
N HIS A 20 0.50 0.30 -10.06
CA HIS A 20 0.94 0.11 -8.68
C HIS A 20 1.16 1.48 -8.04
N VAL A 21 0.61 1.70 -6.85
CA VAL A 21 0.98 2.88 -6.04
C VAL A 21 2.03 2.44 -5.05
N VAL A 22 3.26 2.90 -5.24
CA VAL A 22 4.42 2.56 -4.40
C VAL A 22 4.95 3.86 -3.83
N GLU A 23 4.93 4.00 -2.50
CA GLU A 23 5.44 5.20 -1.80
C GLU A 23 4.74 6.52 -2.19
N GLY A 24 3.46 6.45 -2.61
CA GLY A 24 2.72 7.62 -3.10
C GLY A 24 3.00 7.95 -4.56
N GLU A 25 3.91 7.23 -5.22
CA GLU A 25 4.15 7.33 -6.65
C GLU A 25 3.36 6.29 -7.42
N LEU A 26 2.80 6.71 -8.56
CA LEU A 26 2.12 5.83 -9.49
C LEU A 26 3.13 5.20 -10.45
N ARG A 27 3.32 3.88 -10.34
CA ARG A 27 4.21 3.06 -11.17
C ARG A 27 3.39 2.16 -12.10
N LEU A 28 3.82 2.08 -13.36
CA LEU A 28 3.15 1.30 -14.40
C LEU A 28 4.06 0.15 -14.86
N THR A 29 3.49 -1.03 -15.09
CA THR A 29 4.26 -2.19 -15.56
C THR A 29 3.47 -3.00 -16.60
N PRO A 30 3.98 -3.14 -17.84
CA PRO A 30 5.15 -2.45 -18.39
C PRO A 30 4.94 -0.93 -18.47
N ALA A 31 6.03 -0.17 -18.59
CA ALA A 31 5.91 1.26 -18.85
C ALA A 31 5.22 1.47 -20.21
N PRO A 32 4.24 2.40 -20.31
CA PRO A 32 3.63 2.71 -21.60
C PRO A 32 4.66 3.27 -22.57
N GLU A 33 4.42 3.11 -23.87
CA GLU A 33 5.30 3.68 -24.89
C GLU A 33 5.44 5.20 -24.69
N PRO A 34 6.66 5.75 -24.82
CA PRO A 34 6.88 7.19 -24.87
C PRO A 34 5.95 7.79 -25.93
N ASP A 35 5.34 8.94 -25.63
CA ASP A 35 4.43 9.68 -26.50
C ASP A 35 3.04 9.06 -26.77
N SER A 36 2.72 7.90 -26.20
CA SER A 36 1.37 7.34 -26.26
C SER A 36 0.34 8.26 -25.56
N ALA A 37 -0.92 8.22 -26.04
CA ALA A 37 -2.02 8.96 -25.40
C ALA A 37 -2.18 8.57 -23.92
N LEU A 38 -1.92 7.30 -23.60
CA LEU A 38 -1.93 6.76 -22.26
C LEU A 38 -0.86 7.41 -21.37
N CYS A 39 0.37 7.56 -21.87
CA CYS A 39 1.45 8.22 -21.13
C CYS A 39 1.11 9.68 -20.80
N ARG A 40 0.54 10.43 -21.75
CA ARG A 40 0.09 11.81 -21.51
C ARG A 40 -1.00 11.89 -20.44
N ARG A 41 -1.97 10.98 -20.50
CA ARG A 41 -3.06 10.92 -19.52
C ARG A 41 -2.57 10.58 -18.12
N VAL A 42 -1.56 9.71 -18.01
CA VAL A 42 -0.90 9.38 -16.74
C VAL A 42 -0.20 10.59 -16.15
N GLU A 43 0.56 11.35 -16.95
CA GLU A 43 1.24 12.57 -16.49
C GLU A 43 0.26 13.67 -16.05
N GLU A 44 -0.85 13.84 -16.77
CA GLU A 44 -1.93 14.76 -16.38
C GLU A 44 -2.51 14.40 -15.01
N LEU A 45 -2.82 13.12 -14.79
CA LEU A 45 -3.37 12.63 -13.52
C LEU A 45 -2.35 12.65 -12.38
N LYS A 46 -1.05 12.47 -12.66
CA LYS A 46 0.00 12.72 -11.67
C LYS A 46 -0.03 14.18 -11.21
N GLY A 47 -0.17 15.13 -12.14
CA GLY A 47 -0.32 16.55 -11.81
C GLY A 47 -1.54 16.84 -10.93
N GLU A 48 -2.70 16.28 -11.27
CA GLU A 48 -3.92 16.40 -10.45
C GLU A 48 -3.75 15.78 -9.06
N LEU A 49 -3.13 14.60 -8.98
CA LEU A 49 -2.91 13.89 -7.73
C LEU A 49 -1.97 14.67 -6.81
N THR A 50 -0.86 15.20 -7.35
CA THR A 50 0.08 16.07 -6.60
C THR A 50 -0.63 17.31 -6.07
N ALA A 51 -1.47 17.96 -6.89
CA ALA A 51 -2.23 19.13 -6.46
C ALA A 51 -3.24 18.81 -5.34
N LEU A 52 -3.86 17.63 -5.39
CA LEU A 52 -4.86 17.20 -4.41
C LEU A 52 -4.26 16.68 -3.10
N LEU A 53 -3.07 16.06 -3.17
CA LEU A 53 -2.31 15.62 -2.01
C LEU A 53 -1.61 16.79 -1.28
N GLY A 54 -1.68 18.00 -1.82
CA GLY A 54 -1.24 19.20 -1.11
C GLY A 54 0.25 19.19 -0.78
N THR A 55 1.09 18.56 -1.60
CA THR A 55 2.54 18.72 -1.51
C THR A 55 2.89 20.10 -2.07
N SER A 56 2.55 21.13 -1.29
CA SER A 56 3.07 22.48 -1.42
C SER A 56 4.59 22.38 -1.32
N ASP A 57 5.29 22.76 -2.39
CA ASP A 57 6.75 22.90 -2.46
C ASP A 57 7.33 23.98 -1.52
N ALA A 58 6.61 24.35 -0.45
CA ALA A 58 7.01 25.35 0.51
C ALA A 58 6.95 24.80 1.94
N GLU A 59 8.14 24.75 2.56
CA GLU A 59 8.41 24.65 3.99
C GLU A 59 8.01 23.35 4.72
N SER A 60 9.00 22.49 4.96
CA SER A 60 9.65 22.48 6.28
C SER A 60 10.84 21.53 6.28
N GLN A 61 11.99 22.08 6.65
CA GLN A 61 13.18 21.37 7.11
C GLN A 61 12.91 20.62 8.43
N ARG A 62 11.90 19.75 8.46
CA ARG A 62 11.90 18.62 9.37
C ARG A 62 12.57 17.49 8.59
N PRO A 63 13.55 16.77 9.15
CA PRO A 63 13.94 15.50 8.57
C PRO A 63 12.75 14.55 8.75
N HIS A 64 11.77 14.64 7.85
CA HIS A 64 11.09 13.45 7.39
C HIS A 64 12.20 12.61 6.81
N THR A 65 12.75 11.77 7.67
CA THR A 65 13.54 10.62 7.28
C THR A 65 12.75 10.01 6.15
N GLU A 66 13.26 10.23 4.94
CA GLU A 66 13.23 9.33 3.81
C GLU A 66 13.10 7.92 4.40
N ARG A 67 11.87 7.48 4.64
CA ARG A 67 11.58 6.19 5.27
C ARG A 67 11.67 5.21 4.13
N GLU A 68 12.91 5.09 3.67
CA GLU A 68 13.53 3.95 3.05
C GLU A 68 12.56 2.78 3.19
N SER A 69 11.91 2.41 2.09
CA SER A 69 11.27 1.10 1.94
C SER A 69 12.35 0.03 1.93
N VAL A 70 13.19 0.02 2.96
CA VAL A 70 14.01 -1.10 3.35
C VAL A 70 13.02 -2.23 3.45
N ARG A 71 13.15 -3.18 2.51
CA ARG A 71 12.57 -4.50 2.64
C ARG A 71 13.06 -5.07 3.96
N ARG A 72 12.33 -4.79 5.04
CA ARG A 72 12.59 -5.35 6.34
C ARG A 72 12.19 -6.80 6.23
N THR A 73 13.18 -7.64 6.03
CA THR A 73 13.00 -9.07 6.23
C THR A 73 12.88 -9.24 7.72
N VAL A 74 11.67 -9.56 8.18
CA VAL A 74 11.47 -10.02 9.54
C VAL A 74 11.82 -11.49 9.58
N ASN A 75 12.32 -12.00 10.70
CA ASN A 75 12.71 -13.41 10.83
C ASN A 75 11.60 -14.41 10.41
N SER A 76 10.36 -13.95 10.33
CA SER A 76 9.17 -14.74 9.97
C SER A 76 8.66 -14.53 8.53
N GLY A 77 9.26 -13.67 7.70
CA GLY A 77 8.75 -13.41 6.34
C GLY A 77 9.08 -12.05 5.73
N THR A 78 8.33 -11.70 4.69
CA THR A 78 8.47 -10.44 3.94
C THR A 78 7.42 -9.44 4.39
N LEU A 79 7.83 -8.31 4.96
CA LEU A 79 6.94 -7.19 5.26
C LEU A 79 6.41 -6.58 3.93
N ILE A 80 5.09 -6.59 3.75
CA ILE A 80 4.41 -5.98 2.61
C ILE A 80 4.12 -4.51 2.89
N GLY A 81 3.73 -4.20 4.12
CA GLY A 81 3.39 -2.85 4.54
C GLY A 81 2.99 -2.80 6.00
N TRP A 82 2.68 -1.60 6.49
CA TRP A 82 2.22 -1.38 7.85
C TRP A 82 1.27 -0.18 7.93
N ILE A 83 0.46 -0.14 8.98
CA ILE A 83 -0.42 0.98 9.32
C ILE A 83 -0.08 1.44 10.73
N THR A 84 0.15 2.73 10.92
CA THR A 84 0.30 3.32 12.26
C THR A 84 -1.05 3.35 12.96
N LEU A 85 -1.17 2.72 14.13
CA LEU A 85 -2.38 2.78 14.95
C LEU A 85 -2.28 3.92 15.97
N LYS A 86 -1.11 4.07 16.60
CA LYS A 86 -0.73 5.09 17.59
C LYS A 86 0.79 5.33 17.52
N ASP A 87 1.30 6.32 18.24
CA ASP A 87 2.72 6.73 18.23
C ASP A 87 3.70 5.54 18.40
N ASP A 88 3.35 4.57 19.24
CA ASP A 88 4.16 3.38 19.54
C ASP A 88 3.55 2.06 19.09
N GLU A 89 2.46 2.09 18.30
CA GLU A 89 1.77 0.88 17.84
C GLU A 89 1.60 0.88 16.31
N GLU A 90 2.04 -0.20 15.67
CA GLU A 90 1.90 -0.40 14.24
C GLU A 90 1.22 -1.75 13.96
N LEU A 91 0.40 -1.82 12.92
CA LEU A 91 -0.16 -3.06 12.39
C LEU A 91 0.65 -3.45 11.16
N TRP A 92 1.38 -4.57 11.23
CA TRP A 92 2.24 -5.03 10.14
C TRP A 92 1.56 -6.13 9.34
N PHE A 93 1.78 -6.11 8.02
CA PHE A 93 1.29 -7.09 7.06
C PHE A 93 2.48 -7.86 6.50
N ILE A 94 2.65 -9.11 6.93
CA ILE A 94 3.85 -9.92 6.63
C ILE A 94 3.43 -11.16 5.85
N THR A 95 4.03 -11.41 4.70
CA THR A 95 3.88 -12.69 4.00
C THR A 95 4.91 -13.70 4.47
N SER A 96 4.47 -14.94 4.65
CA SER A 96 5.33 -16.05 5.06
C SER A 96 4.97 -17.32 4.29
N LYS A 97 5.90 -18.28 4.24
CA LYS A 97 5.65 -19.61 3.67
C LYS A 97 5.87 -20.67 4.74
N PHE A 98 4.90 -21.55 4.94
CA PHE A 98 5.02 -22.68 5.85
C PHE A 98 4.40 -23.92 5.20
N LYS A 99 5.13 -25.04 5.19
CA LYS A 99 4.68 -26.30 4.55
C LYS A 99 4.13 -26.12 3.12
N ARG A 100 4.82 -25.33 2.30
CA ARG A 100 4.46 -24.99 0.90
C ARG A 100 3.18 -24.15 0.74
N GLN A 101 2.58 -23.69 1.84
CA GLN A 101 1.44 -22.80 1.81
C GLN A 101 1.87 -21.38 2.16
N SER A 102 1.28 -20.40 1.48
CA SER A 102 1.54 -18.98 1.72
C SER A 102 0.53 -18.44 2.72
N TYR A 103 1.01 -17.60 3.64
CA TYR A 103 0.19 -17.01 4.69
C TYR A 103 0.44 -15.51 4.78
N LEU A 104 -0.62 -14.76 5.03
CA LEU A 104 -0.57 -13.37 5.45
C LEU A 104 -0.71 -13.30 6.98
N ASN A 105 0.32 -12.79 7.64
CA ASN A 105 0.33 -12.50 9.07
C ASN A 105 0.02 -11.02 9.25
N ILE A 106 -1.14 -10.72 9.84
CA ILE A 106 -1.56 -9.36 10.19
C ILE A 106 -1.41 -9.25 11.71
N ARG A 107 -0.41 -8.49 12.17
CA ARG A 107 -0.04 -8.50 13.59
C ARG A 107 0.33 -7.13 14.10
N LYS A 108 -0.06 -6.85 15.34
CA LYS A 108 0.32 -5.62 16.02
C LYS A 108 1.75 -5.72 16.52
N PHE A 109 2.53 -4.70 16.24
CA PHE A 109 3.88 -4.44 16.73
C PHE A 109 3.82 -3.24 17.68
N VAL A 110 4.65 -3.30 18.73
CA VAL A 110 4.76 -2.21 19.71
C VAL A 110 6.22 -1.80 19.82
N ARG A 111 6.46 -0.49 19.87
CA ARG A 111 7.79 0.07 20.08
C ARG A 111 8.21 -0.13 21.53
N SER A 112 9.37 -0.73 21.73
CA SER A 112 9.99 -0.87 23.04
C SER A 112 10.63 0.46 23.50
N PRO A 113 10.95 0.63 24.79
CA PRO A 113 11.69 1.80 25.27
C PRO A 113 13.05 2.03 24.60
N ARG A 114 13.61 0.99 23.95
CA ARG A 114 14.86 1.07 23.16
C ARG A 114 14.64 1.58 21.73
N GLY A 115 13.40 1.90 21.36
CA GLY A 115 13.03 2.36 20.03
C GLY A 115 12.75 1.26 19.01
N GLU A 116 12.95 -0.02 19.37
CA GLU A 116 12.76 -1.17 18.48
C GLU A 116 11.32 -1.68 18.50
N PHE A 117 10.75 -2.00 17.33
CA PHE A 117 9.45 -2.64 17.22
C PHE A 117 9.53 -4.15 17.43
N GLY A 118 8.70 -4.67 18.34
CA GLY A 118 8.56 -6.10 18.59
C GLY A 118 7.14 -6.60 18.30
N PRO A 119 6.96 -7.84 17.78
CA PRO A 119 5.64 -8.41 17.55
C PRO A 119 4.93 -8.68 18.87
N THR A 120 3.63 -8.38 18.94
CA THR A 120 2.79 -8.76 20.07
C THR A 120 2.09 -10.10 19.82
N LYS A 121 1.45 -10.66 20.84
CA LYS A 121 0.57 -11.84 20.69
C LYS A 121 -0.72 -11.51 19.91
N LYS A 122 -1.06 -10.22 19.75
CA LYS A 122 -2.28 -9.76 19.04
C LYS A 122 -2.03 -9.74 17.54
N GLY A 123 -2.55 -10.73 16.84
CA GLY A 123 -2.48 -10.82 15.39
C GLY A 123 -3.12 -12.10 14.89
N ILE A 124 -3.42 -12.13 13.60
CA ILE A 124 -4.02 -13.26 12.90
C ILE A 124 -3.11 -13.73 11.78
N THR A 125 -3.18 -15.02 11.47
CA THR A 125 -2.51 -15.61 10.32
C THR A 125 -3.57 -16.20 9.42
N VAL A 126 -3.56 -15.77 8.16
CA VAL A 126 -4.58 -16.09 7.18
C VAL A 126 -3.91 -16.81 6.02
N ASN A 127 -4.52 -17.89 5.52
CA ASN A 127 -4.11 -18.46 4.24
C ASN A 127 -4.32 -17.43 3.13
N THR A 128 -3.32 -17.22 2.27
CA THR A 128 -3.45 -16.25 1.17
C THR A 128 -4.60 -16.55 0.21
N ASP A 129 -5.03 -17.81 0.11
CA ASP A 129 -6.16 -18.20 -0.74
C ASP A 129 -7.51 -17.61 -0.26
N LEU A 130 -7.61 -17.23 1.02
CA LEU A 130 -8.81 -16.64 1.61
C LEU A 130 -8.86 -15.11 1.53
N ILE A 131 -7.79 -14.47 1.01
CA ILE A 131 -7.72 -13.00 0.93
C ILE A 131 -8.85 -12.40 0.07
N PRO A 132 -9.23 -12.96 -1.10
CA PRO A 132 -10.34 -12.42 -1.88
C PRO A 132 -11.66 -12.37 -1.10
N GLU A 133 -11.95 -13.41 -0.31
CA GLU A 133 -13.16 -13.51 0.51
C GLU A 133 -13.14 -12.48 1.65
N ILE A 134 -12.02 -12.35 2.36
CA ILE A 134 -11.85 -11.33 3.41
C ILE A 134 -12.03 -9.93 2.83
N MET A 135 -11.45 -9.65 1.65
CA MET A 135 -11.61 -8.35 1.00
C MET A 135 -13.06 -8.09 0.55
N ALA A 136 -13.84 -9.12 0.24
CA ALA A 136 -15.27 -8.96 -0.01
C ALA A 136 -16.02 -8.56 1.28
N LEU A 137 -15.74 -9.24 2.40
CA LEU A 137 -16.35 -8.93 3.70
C LEU A 137 -15.98 -7.55 4.22
N VAL A 138 -14.72 -7.13 4.06
CA VAL A 138 -14.27 -5.77 4.44
C VAL A 138 -15.03 -4.70 3.66
N ARG A 139 -15.17 -4.87 2.35
CA ARG A 139 -15.95 -3.93 1.52
C ARG A 139 -17.42 -3.87 1.93
N GLN A 140 -18.02 -5.00 2.28
CA GLN A 140 -19.38 -5.02 2.81
C GLN A 140 -19.48 -4.24 4.13
N ALA A 141 -18.54 -4.46 5.06
CA ALA A 141 -18.51 -3.73 6.33
C ALA A 141 -18.33 -2.22 6.11
N GLU A 142 -17.52 -1.80 5.14
CA GLU A 142 -17.37 -0.38 4.77
C GLU A 142 -18.70 0.25 4.33
N MET A 143 -19.51 -0.48 3.56
CA MET A 143 -20.84 -0.01 3.14
C MET A 143 -21.82 0.13 4.29
N GLU A 144 -21.73 -0.74 5.30
CA GLU A 144 -22.57 -0.69 6.50
C GLU A 144 -22.18 0.46 7.43
N ILE A 145 -20.89 0.78 7.53
CA ILE A 145 -20.39 1.90 8.37
C ILE A 145 -20.80 3.28 7.83
N GLN A 146 -21.09 3.39 6.53
CA GLN A 146 -21.48 4.66 5.89
C GLN A 146 -22.97 5.00 6.02
N GLN A 147 -23.77 4.13 6.65
CA GLN A 147 -25.21 4.33 6.89
C GLN A 147 -25.48 4.96 8.26
#